data_AF-A0A2J6SKP4-F1
#
_entry.id   AF-A0A2J6SKP4-F1
#
_cell.length_a   1.000
_cell.length_b   1.000
_cell.length_c   1.000
_cell.angle_alpha   90.00
_cell.angle_beta   90.00
_cell.angle_gamma   90.00
#
_symmetry.space_group_name_H-M   'P 1'
#
loop_
_entity.id
_entity.type
_entity.pdbx_description
1 polymer ?
#
loop_
_entity_poly.entity_id
_entity_poly.type
_entity_poly.pdbx_seq_one_letter_code
_entity_poly.pdbx_strand_id
1 'polypeptide(L)'
;MEEAEFGIKPHQTTISRLLKRLEITHKKIKAVAAEQNQELLEQWYDDSRFWRADQIIAVDESAFNEHTGHRKYGWAPQGLPAEMKILLKRSPK
;
A
#
# COMPACT_ATOMS: atom_id res chain seq x y z
N MET A 1 11.11 -31.21 -3.35
CA MET A 1 11.65 -30.37 -4.43
C MET A 1 10.47 -29.89 -5.22
N GLU A 2 10.09 -28.63 -5.03
CA GLU A 2 8.93 -28.04 -5.68
C GLU A 2 9.28 -27.82 -7.15
N GLU A 3 8.66 -28.61 -8.03
CA GLU A 3 8.80 -28.46 -9.48
C GLU A 3 8.26 -27.07 -9.85
N ALA A 4 9.06 -26.28 -10.56
CA ALA A 4 8.61 -24.99 -11.07
C ALA A 4 7.43 -25.26 -12.02
N GLU A 5 6.25 -24.79 -11.65
CA GLU A 5 4.93 -24.99 -12.29
C GLU A 5 4.93 -24.81 -13.84
N PHE A 6 5.94 -24.11 -14.39
CA PHE A 6 6.07 -23.81 -15.82
C PHE A 6 7.34 -24.35 -16.49
N GLY A 7 8.21 -25.09 -15.79
CA GLY A 7 9.46 -25.63 -16.35
C GLY A 7 10.48 -24.59 -16.85
N ILE A 8 10.20 -23.29 -16.68
CA ILE A 8 11.04 -22.19 -17.13
C ILE A 8 11.76 -21.59 -15.92
N LYS A 9 13.09 -21.55 -15.97
CA LYS A 9 13.93 -20.88 -14.96
C LYS A 9 14.57 -19.63 -15.55
N PRO A 10 13.91 -18.47 -15.52
CA PRO A 10 14.49 -17.25 -16.04
C PRO A 10 15.66 -16.80 -15.17
N HIS A 11 16.71 -16.25 -15.80
CA HIS A 11 17.80 -15.63 -15.05
C HIS A 11 17.33 -14.33 -14.39
N GLN A 12 17.86 -13.99 -13.21
CA GLN A 12 17.48 -12.78 -12.46
C GLN A 12 17.66 -11.50 -13.30
N THR A 13 18.69 -11.45 -14.15
CA THR A 13 18.91 -10.30 -15.04
C THR A 13 17.79 -10.16 -16.08
N THR A 14 17.20 -11.27 -16.53
CA THR A 14 16.06 -11.25 -17.47
C THR A 14 14.84 -10.61 -16.81
N ILE A 15 14.55 -10.99 -15.56
CA ILE A 15 13.49 -10.37 -14.75
C ILE A 15 13.79 -8.88 -14.51
N SER A 16 15.01 -8.55 -14.10
CA SER A 16 15.39 -7.15 -13.83
C SER A 16 15.24 -6.26 -15.08
N ARG A 17 15.69 -6.74 -16.25
CA ARG A 17 15.53 -6.02 -17.52
C ARG A 17 14.07 -5.89 -17.91
N LEU A 18 13.27 -6.94 -17.73
CA LEU A 18 11.84 -6.92 -18.00
C LEU A 18 11.12 -5.89 -17.13
N LEU A 19 11.36 -5.89 -15.81
CA LEU A 19 10.74 -4.94 -14.88
C LEU A 19 11.13 -3.50 -15.22
N LYS A 20 12.40 -3.24 -15.54
CA LYS A 20 12.84 -1.91 -16.00
C LYS A 20 12.17 -1.49 -17.31
N ARG A 21 12.04 -2.41 -18.28
CA ARG A 21 11.36 -2.14 -19.56
C ARG A 21 9.87 -1.85 -19.37
N LEU A 22 9.23 -2.47 -18.39
CA LEU A 22 7.83 -2.24 -18.03
C LEU A 22 7.66 -1.06 -17.05
N GLU A 23 8.74 -0.35 -16.72
CA GLU A 23 8.75 0.75 -15.73
C GLU A 23 8.21 0.34 -14.35
N ILE A 24 8.31 -0.94 -13.99
CA ILE A 24 7.87 -1.46 -12.70
C ILE A 24 9.01 -1.29 -11.70
N THR A 25 8.70 -0.62 -10.59
CA THR A 25 9.66 -0.22 -9.56
C THR A 25 9.27 -0.82 -8.21
N HIS A 26 10.28 -1.08 -7.38
CA HIS A 26 10.09 -1.60 -6.03
C HIS A 26 9.89 -0.43 -5.06
N LYS A 27 8.72 -0.37 -4.41
CA LYS A 27 8.26 0.76 -3.61
C LYS A 27 7.68 0.29 -2.27
N LYS A 28 7.67 1.16 -1.26
CA LYS A 28 7.02 0.88 0.03
C LYS A 28 5.52 0.73 -0.20
N ILE A 29 4.93 -0.31 0.37
CA ILE A 29 3.49 -0.56 0.24
C ILE A 29 2.72 0.42 1.13
N LYS A 30 1.71 1.06 0.56
CA LYS A 30 0.69 1.81 1.29
C LYS A 30 -0.49 0.88 1.55
N ALA A 31 -0.81 0.66 2.82
CA ALA A 31 -2.04 -0.01 3.20
C ALA A 31 -3.21 0.97 3.02
N VAL A 32 -4.23 0.54 2.29
CA VAL A 32 -5.45 1.32 2.03
C VAL A 32 -6.61 0.55 2.64
N ALA A 33 -7.43 1.20 3.46
CA ALA A 33 -8.59 0.53 4.03
C ALA A 33 -9.57 0.16 2.91
N ALA A 34 -10.01 -1.10 2.86
CA ALA A 34 -10.97 -1.55 1.86
C ALA A 34 -12.35 -0.87 2.05
N GLU A 35 -12.63 -0.40 3.26
CA GLU A 35 -13.84 0.34 3.65
C GLU A 35 -13.75 1.83 3.31
N GLN A 36 -12.62 2.31 2.78
CA GLN A 36 -12.42 3.71 2.42
C GLN A 36 -13.44 4.14 1.35
N ASN A 37 -14.23 5.17 1.65
CA ASN A 37 -15.11 5.82 0.71
C ASN A 37 -14.47 7.12 0.18
N GLN A 38 -14.24 7.17 -1.12
CA GLN A 38 -13.59 8.30 -1.79
C GLN A 38 -14.44 9.59 -1.73
N GLU A 39 -15.76 9.47 -1.81
CA GLU A 39 -16.68 10.61 -1.77
C GLU A 39 -16.62 11.32 -0.40
N LEU A 40 -16.61 10.55 0.69
CA LEU A 40 -16.48 11.09 2.05
C LEU A 40 -15.11 11.74 2.29
N LEU A 41 -14.05 11.21 1.69
CA LEU A 41 -12.73 11.82 1.78
C LEU A 41 -12.68 13.15 1.05
N GLU A 42 -13.23 13.22 -0.16
CA GLU A 42 -13.31 14.45 -0.94
C GLU A 42 -14.12 15.52 -0.19
N GLN A 43 -15.26 15.14 0.36
CA GLN A 43 -16.06 16.02 1.22
C GLN A 43 -15.24 16.53 2.43
N TRP A 44 -14.51 15.65 3.11
CA TRP A 44 -13.66 16.06 4.23
C TRP A 44 -12.54 17.02 3.81
N TYR A 45 -11.93 16.84 2.64
CA TYR A 45 -10.95 17.80 2.11
C TYR A 45 -11.58 19.17 1.82
N ASP A 46 -12.78 19.17 1.25
CA ASP A 46 -13.52 20.41 0.97
C ASP A 46 -13.94 21.14 2.25
N ASP A 47 -14.34 20.41 3.29
CA ASP A 47 -14.68 20.99 4.59
C ASP A 47 -13.43 21.47 5.35
N SER A 48 -12.32 20.72 5.25
CA SER A 48 -11.08 21.03 5.97
C SER A 48 -10.31 22.23 5.38
N ARG A 49 -10.50 22.56 4.10
CA ARG A 49 -9.80 23.68 3.43
C ARG A 49 -10.05 25.06 4.07
N PHE A 50 -11.14 25.20 4.82
CA PHE A 50 -11.51 26.45 5.49
C PHE A 50 -10.72 26.68 6.79
N TRP A 51 -10.05 25.64 7.30
CA TRP A 51 -9.26 25.69 8.51
C TRP A 51 -7.78 25.77 8.17
N ARG A 52 -7.04 26.61 8.89
CA ARG A 52 -5.58 26.61 8.81
C ARG A 52 -5.03 25.41 9.57
N ALA A 53 -3.84 24.97 9.19
CA ALA A 53 -3.19 23.82 9.83
C ALA A 53 -2.97 24.00 11.34
N ASP A 54 -2.75 25.23 11.81
CA ASP A 54 -2.58 25.55 13.24
C ASP A 54 -3.89 25.53 14.04
N GLN A 55 -5.04 25.40 13.38
CA GLN A 55 -6.35 25.31 14.00
C GLN A 55 -6.86 23.87 14.11
N ILE A 56 -6.15 22.90 13.51
CA ILE A 56 -6.54 21.49 13.50
C ILE A 56 -5.69 20.72 14.50
N ILE A 57 -6.34 20.12 15.49
CA ILE A 57 -5.71 19.19 16.43
C ILE A 57 -6.29 17.81 16.16
N ALA A 58 -5.44 16.86 15.78
CA ALA A 58 -5.82 15.47 15.55
C ALA A 58 -5.34 14.59 16.71
N VAL A 59 -6.23 13.75 17.23
CA VAL A 59 -5.93 12.75 18.27
C VAL A 59 -6.39 11.41 17.72
N ASP A 60 -5.49 10.42 17.72
CA ASP A 60 -5.77 9.07 17.25
C ASP A 60 -5.19 8.05 18.24
N GLU A 61 -5.91 6.94 18.41
CA GLU A 61 -5.48 5.84 19.28
C GLU A 61 -4.64 4.84 18.47
N SER A 62 -3.34 4.81 18.70
CA SER A 62 -2.47 3.83 18.05
C SER A 62 -2.53 2.48 18.77
N ALA A 63 -3.03 1.45 18.08
CA ALA A 63 -2.88 0.07 18.53
C ALA A 63 -1.47 -0.46 18.23
N PHE A 64 -0.79 -1.01 19.23
CA PHE A 64 0.48 -1.72 19.03
C PHE A 64 0.22 -3.19 18.68
N ASN A 65 -0.05 -3.45 17.40
CA ASN A 65 -0.18 -4.81 16.89
C ASN A 65 1.13 -5.26 16.24
N GLU A 66 1.50 -6.52 16.46
CA GLU A 66 2.68 -7.10 15.83
C GLU A 66 2.38 -7.43 14.36
N HIS A 67 3.07 -6.74 13.45
CA HIS A 67 2.90 -6.90 12.00
C HIS A 67 4.15 -7.49 11.34
N THR A 68 4.95 -8.27 12.09
CA THR A 68 6.27 -8.77 11.67
C THR A 68 6.22 -9.56 10.34
N GLY A 69 5.10 -10.23 10.05
CA GLY A 69 4.89 -10.97 8.80
C GLY A 69 4.39 -10.16 7.61
N HIS A 70 4.07 -8.87 7.77
CA HIS A 70 3.49 -8.08 6.69
C HIS A 70 4.55 -7.63 5.68
N ARG A 71 4.21 -7.77 4.40
CA ARG A 71 5.08 -7.34 3.31
C ARG A 71 5.21 -5.81 3.32
N LYS A 72 6.43 -5.29 3.52
CA LYS A 72 6.70 -3.85 3.59
C LYS A 72 6.86 -3.18 2.21
N TYR A 73 7.25 -3.96 1.20
CA TYR A 73 7.58 -3.47 -0.14
C TYR A 73 6.94 -4.31 -1.25
N GLY A 74 6.51 -3.63 -2.30
CA GLY A 74 5.80 -4.19 -3.44
C GLY A 74 6.34 -3.62 -4.75
N TRP A 75 5.87 -4.19 -5.86
CA TRP A 75 6.24 -3.74 -7.20
C TRP A 75 5.04 -3.05 -7.84
N ALA A 76 5.25 -1.83 -8.35
CA ALA A 76 4.21 -1.05 -9.03
C ALA A 76 4.83 -0.21 -10.16
N PRO A 77 4.05 0.17 -11.19
CA PRO A 77 4.53 1.05 -12.24
C PRO A 77 5.11 2.35 -11.69
N GLN A 78 6.06 2.94 -12.41
CA GLN A 78 6.64 4.24 -12.08
C GLN A 78 5.53 5.30 -12.04
N GLY A 79 5.64 6.27 -11.12
CA GLY A 79 4.57 7.23 -10.86
C GLY A 79 3.35 6.72 -10.06
N LEU A 80 3.05 5.42 -10.07
CA LEU A 80 1.94 4.84 -9.30
C LEU A 80 2.37 4.32 -7.92
N PRO A 81 1.54 4.47 -6.88
CA PRO A 81 1.82 3.88 -5.57
C PRO A 81 1.69 2.35 -5.61
N ALA A 82 2.48 1.65 -4.79
CA ALA A 82 2.25 0.24 -4.51
C ALA A 82 1.21 0.17 -3.37
N GLU A 83 -0.01 -0.23 -3.67
CA GLU A 83 -1.10 -0.25 -2.69
C GLU A 83 -1.55 -1.66 -2.38
N MET A 84 -1.92 -1.88 -1.11
CA MET A 84 -2.55 -3.11 -0.65
C MET A 84 -3.85 -2.72 0.05
N LYS A 85 -4.98 -3.21 -0.46
CA LYS A 85 -6.26 -3.06 0.23
C LYS A 85 -6.31 -4.01 1.42
N ILE A 86 -6.59 -3.49 2.60
CA ILE A 86 -6.71 -4.25 3.84
C ILE A 86 -8.11 -4.04 4.43
N LEU A 87 -8.71 -5.12 4.93
CA LEU A 87 -9.89 -5.00 5.78
C LEU A 87 -9.42 -4.65 7.19
N LEU A 88 -9.92 -3.56 7.74
CA LEU A 88 -9.63 -3.18 9.12
C LEU A 88 -10.40 -4.12 10.05
N LYS A 89 -9.72 -5.11 10.61
CA LYS A 89 -10.32 -5.99 11.62
C LYS A 89 -10.14 -5.37 12.99
N ARG A 90 -11.24 -5.20 13.72
CA ARG A 90 -11.15 -4.96 15.17
C ARG A 90 -10.54 -6.18 15.84
N SER A 91 -9.64 -5.94 16.80
CA SER A 91 -9.16 -7.01 17.67
C SER A 91 -10.35 -7.68 18.36
N PRO A 92 -10.37 -9.02 18.46
CA PRO A 92 -11.39 -9.71 19.24
C PRO A 92 -11.33 -9.22 20.69
N LYS A 93 -12.50 -9.14 21.32
CA LYS A 93 -12.68 -8.65 22.69
C LYS A 93 -12.20 -9.68 23.71
#